data_AF-C4V3V7-F1
#
_entry.id   AF-C4V3V7-F1
#
_cell.length_a   1.000
_cell.length_b   1.000
_cell.length_c   1.000
_cell.angle_alpha   90.00
_cell.angle_beta   90.00
_cell.angle_gamma   90.00
#
_symmetry.space_group_name_H-M   'P 1'
#
loop_
_entity.id
_entity.type
_entity.pdbx_description
1 polymer ?
#
loop_
_entity_poly.entity_id
_entity_poly.type
_entity_poly.pdbx_seq_one_letter_code
_entity_poly.pdbx_strand_id
1 'polypeptide(L)' 'MPNRAAWAEIDLGALAHNYREIRSRIQKRAKLCAVVKADAYGHGAIAAARVALDEGRTTSR' A
#
# COMPACT_ATOMS: atom_id res chain seq x y z
N MET A 1 22.09 -7.54 -5.35
CA MET A 1 22.37 -6.64 -4.20
C MET A 1 22.86 -5.32 -4.75
N PRO A 2 22.31 -4.17 -4.31
CA PRO A 2 22.74 -2.87 -4.81
C PRO A 2 24.24 -2.67 -4.55
N ASN A 3 24.98 -2.17 -5.55
CA ASN A 3 26.42 -1.87 -5.47
C ASN A 3 26.70 -0.54 -4.72
N ARG A 4 25.87 -0.19 -3.73
CA ARG A 4 25.97 1.08 -2.99
C ARG A 4 25.78 0.80 -1.51
N ALA A 5 26.59 1.46 -0.68
CA ALA A 5 26.67 1.20 0.76
C ALA A 5 25.42 1.59 1.58
N ALA A 6 24.38 2.16 0.96
CA ALA A 6 23.16 2.56 1.63
C ALA A 6 21.93 2.14 0.82
N TRP A 7 20.93 1.62 1.52
CA TRP A 7 19.62 1.25 0.98
C TRP A 7 18.52 1.59 1.99
N ALA A 8 17.29 1.69 1.49
CA ALA A 8 16.09 1.76 2.31
C ALA A 8 15.28 0.49 2.07
N GLU A 9 14.82 -0.13 3.15
CA GLU A 9 13.91 -1.27 3.11
C GLU A 9 12.50 -0.80 3.43
N ILE A 10 11.53 -1.27 2.67
CA ILE A 10 10.13 -0.91 2.82
C ILE A 10 9.34 -2.15 3.23
N ASP A 11 8.68 -2.09 4.39
CA ASP A 11 7.82 -3.17 4.87
C ASP A 11 6.43 -3.10 4.21
N LEU A 12 6.20 -4.02 3.27
CA LEU A 12 4.90 -4.14 2.58
C LEU A 12 3.80 -4.72 3.49
N GLY A 13 4.17 -5.49 4.52
CA GLY A 13 3.24 -5.99 5.53
C GLY A 13 2.68 -4.86 6.39
N ALA A 14 3.51 -3.89 6.74
CA ALA A 14 3.08 -2.67 7.42
C ALA A 14 2.11 -1.85 6.54
N LEU A 15 2.36 -1.73 5.23
CA LEU A 15 1.42 -1.08 4.30
C LEU A 15 0.07 -1.81 4.25
N ALA A 16 0.07 -3.14 4.19
CA ALA A 16 -1.15 -3.95 4.19
C ALA A 16 -1.93 -3.79 5.50
N HIS A 17 -1.25 -3.83 6.64
CA HIS A 17 -1.84 -3.59 7.96
C HIS A 17 -2.51 -2.20 8.02
N ASN A 18 -1.81 -1.16 7.61
CA ASN A 18 -2.32 0.22 7.61
C ASN A 18 -3.56 0.37 6.72
N TYR A 19 -3.56 -0.29 5.55
CA TYR A 19 -4.73 -0.31 4.67
C TYR A 19 -5.95 -0.91 5.39
N ARG A 20 -5.79 -2.07 6.04
CA ARG A 20 -6.87 -2.74 6.78
C ARG A 20 -7.39 -1.91 7.96
N GLU A 21 -6.49 -1.22 8.67
CA GLU A 21 -6.86 -0.30 9.75
C GLU A 21 -7.67 0.90 9.26
N ILE A 22 -7.30 1.49 8.12
CA ILE A 22 -8.11 2.55 7.53
C ILE A 22 -9.46 1.98 7.08
N ARG A 23 -9.45 0.80 6.45
CA ARG A 23 -10.64 0.14 5.94
C ARG A 23 -11.66 -0.20 7.03
N SER A 24 -11.20 -0.59 8.23
CA SER A 24 -12.07 -0.92 9.37
C SER A 24 -12.77 0.32 9.95
N ARG A 25 -12.23 1.52 9.71
CA ARG A 25 -12.72 2.80 10.26
C ARG A 25 -13.62 3.58 9.32
N ILE A 26 -13.73 3.18 8.05
CA ILE A 26 -14.60 3.84 7.05
C ILE A 26 -15.85 3.02 6.77
N GLN A 27 -16.88 3.66 6.21
CA GLN A 27 -18.11 2.97 5.81
C GLN A 27 -17.83 1.85 4.80
N LYS A 28 -18.52 0.71 4.95
CA LYS A 28 -18.36 -0.46 4.07
C LYS A 28 -18.53 -0.18 2.57
N ARG A 29 -19.25 0.87 2.19
CA ARG A 29 -19.44 1.25 0.77
C ARG A 29 -18.52 2.39 0.31
N ALA A 30 -17.79 3.02 1.22
CA ALA A 30 -16.84 4.06 0.85
C ALA A 30 -15.70 3.44 0.04
N LYS A 31 -15.30 4.14 -1.03
CA LYS A 31 -14.10 3.80 -1.79
C LYS A 31 -12.88 4.34 -1.04
N LEU A 32 -11.79 3.57 -1.05
CA LEU A 32 -10.50 4.01 -0.53
C LEU A 32 -9.57 4.29 -1.71
N CYS A 33 -8.95 5.47 -1.74
CA CYS A 33 -8.03 5.88 -2.79
C CYS A 33 -6.61 5.94 -2.21
N ALA A 34 -5.75 4.99 -2.60
CA ALA A 34 -4.35 5.00 -2.21
C ALA A 34 -3.57 6.03 -3.05
N VAL A 35 -3.02 7.05 -2.40
CA VAL A 35 -2.26 8.11 -3.08
C VAL A 35 -0.80 7.71 -3.17
N VAL A 36 -0.33 7.38 -4.38
CA VAL A 36 1.04 6.90 -4.64
C VAL A 36 1.90 7.91 -5.42
N LYS A 37 1.60 9.20 -5.32
CA LYS A 37 2.40 10.27 -5.94
C LYS A 37 3.84 10.26 -5.40
N ALA A 38 4.77 10.86 -6.16
CA ALA A 38 6.19 10.96 -5.80
C ALA A 38 6.79 9.59 -5.40
N ASP A 39 6.54 8.58 -6.24
CA ASP A 39 6.97 7.20 -6.01
C ASP A 39 6.49 6.60 -4.68
N ALA A 40 5.19 6.78 -4.37
CA ALA A 40 4.62 6.51 -3.04
C ALA A 40 5.44 7.19 -1.91
N TYR A 41 5.74 8.47 -2.06
CA TYR A 41 6.55 9.23 -1.11
C TYR A 41 7.93 8.59 -0.86
N GLY A 42 8.55 8.02 -1.90
CA GLY A 42 9.85 7.33 -1.83
C GLY A 42 9.80 5.88 -1.34
N HIS A 43 8.61 5.30 -1.16
CA HIS A 43 8.44 3.90 -0.73
C HIS A 43 8.32 2.91 -1.90
N GLY A 44 8.27 3.39 -3.15
CA GLY A 44 8.09 2.58 -4.35
C GLY A 44 6.61 2.49 -4.78
N ALA A 45 6.24 3.23 -5.82
CA ALA A 45 4.85 3.39 -6.26
C ALA A 45 4.20 2.07 -6.67
N ILE A 46 4.93 1.25 -7.43
CA ILE A 46 4.38 0.00 -7.99
C ILE A 46 4.09 -1.01 -6.87
N ALA A 47 5.03 -1.20 -5.95
CA ALA A 47 4.86 -2.11 -4.83
C ALA A 47 3.72 -1.65 -3.91
N ALA A 48 3.69 -0.37 -3.55
CA ALA A 48 2.63 0.19 -2.72
C ALA A 48 1.25 0.10 -3.40
N ALA A 49 1.16 0.40 -4.70
CA ALA A 49 -0.09 0.28 -5.45
C ALA A 49 -0.58 -1.16 -5.54
N ARG A 50 0.33 -2.14 -5.70
CA ARG A 50 -0.02 -3.57 -5.71
C ARG A 50 -0.64 -3.98 -4.37
N VAL A 51 0.00 -3.63 -3.25
CA VAL A 51 -0.53 -3.91 -1.91
C VAL A 51 -1.93 -3.32 -1.75
N ALA A 52 -2.12 -2.04 -2.09
CA ALA A 52 -3.43 -1.39 -1.98
C ALA A 52 -4.51 -2.05 -2.87
N LEU A 53 -4.15 -2.46 -4.09
CA LEU A 53 -5.08 -3.18 -4.97
C LEU A 53 -5.44 -4.55 -4.39
N ASP A 54 -4.47 -5.31 -3.90
CA ASP A 54 -4.69 -6.65 -3.38
C ASP A 54 -5.53 -6.64 -2.08
N GLU A 55 -5.28 -5.69 -1.19
CA GLU A 55 -6.12 -5.46 0.00
C GLU A 55 -7.51 -4.89 -0.34
N GLY A 56 -7.62 -4.15 -1.46
CA GLY A 56 -8.86 -3.54 -1.92
C GLY A 56 -9.77 -4.46 -2.74
N ARG A 57 -9.28 -5.64 -3.16
CA ARG A 57 -10.08 -6.65 -3.87
C ARG A 57 -11.23 -7.10 -2.97
N THR A 58 -12.42 -6.64 -3.28
CA THR A 58 -13.64 -7.23 -2.70
C THR A 58 -13.96 -8.45 -3.53
N THR A 59 -13.93 -9.65 -2.93
CA THR A 59 -14.45 -10.86 -3.58
C THR A 59 -15.95 -10.68 -3.76
N SER A 60 -16.37 -10.23 -4.94
CA SER A 60 -17.76 -10.31 -5.35
C SER A 60 -18.07 -11.78 -5.59
N ARG A 61 -18.81 -12.41 -4.67
CA ARG A 61 -19.75 -13.48 -4.97
C ARG A 61 -21.15 -12.90 -4.84
#